data_AF-A0A653BX10-F1
#
_entry.id   AF-A0A653BX10-F1
#
_cell.length_a   1.000
_cell.length_b   1.000
_cell.length_c   1.000
_cell.angle_alpha   90.00
_cell.angle_beta   90.00
_cell.angle_gamma   90.00
#
_symmetry.space_group_name_H-M   'P 1'
#
loop_
_entity.id
_entity.type
_entity.pdbx_description
1 polymer ?
#
loop_
_entity_poly.entity_id
_entity_poly.type
_entity_poly.pdbx_seq_one_letter_code
_entity_poly.pdbx_strand_id
1 'polypeptide(L)'
;MRFLLAILLKKISAPERLQELGFDKKLIDDVLVKSIKNSGREPCTNSELTVGERLRKNVAILLEWTVPKSYMEKFKHERRSTEELLEELTS
;
A
#
# COMPACT_ATOMS: atom_id res chain seq x y z
N MET A 1 -9.98 3.91 0.01
CA MET A 1 -8.54 3.53 -0.10
C MET A 1 -7.61 4.27 0.86
N ARG A 2 -7.39 5.59 0.74
CA ARG A 2 -6.37 6.33 1.53
C ARG A 2 -6.46 6.13 3.05
N PHE A 3 -7.68 6.13 3.58
CA PHE A 3 -7.95 5.85 4.99
C PHE A 3 -7.53 4.42 5.39
N LEU A 4 -7.94 3.42 4.61
CA LEU A 4 -7.59 2.02 4.84
C LEU A 4 -6.07 1.82 4.74
N LEU A 5 -5.42 2.46 3.77
CA LEU A 5 -3.96 2.43 3.65
C LEU A 5 -3.26 3.00 4.89
N ALA A 6 -3.80 4.08 5.47
CA ALA A 6 -3.28 4.64 6.71
C ALA A 6 -3.42 3.65 7.88
N ILE A 7 -4.55 2.95 7.98
CA ILE A 7 -4.75 1.87 8.96
C ILE A 7 -3.75 0.73 8.72
N LEU A 8 -3.59 0.27 7.48
CA LEU A 8 -2.68 -0.82 7.14
C LEU A 8 -1.26 -0.46 7.55
N LEU A 9 -0.77 0.72 7.15
CA LEU A 9 0.57 1.20 7.50
C LEU A 9 0.78 1.24 9.01
N LYS A 10 -0.22 1.67 9.80
CA LYS A 10 -0.18 1.61 11.27
C LYS A 10 -0.10 0.18 11.80
N LYS A 11 -0.81 -0.77 11.20
CA LYS A 11 -0.80 -2.19 11.61
C LYS A 11 0.54 -2.88 11.30
N ILE A 12 1.18 -2.57 10.17
CA ILE A 12 2.35 -3.33 9.67
C ILE A 12 3.71 -2.67 9.94
N SER A 13 3.74 -1.42 10.41
CA SER A 13 4.98 -0.66 10.60
C SER A 13 5.17 -0.25 12.05
N ALA A 14 6.42 -0.30 12.52
CA ALA A 14 6.78 0.25 13.82
C ALA A 14 6.54 1.78 13.88
N PRO A 15 6.15 2.34 15.04
CA PRO A 15 5.87 3.77 15.19
C PRO A 15 7.01 4.68 14.74
N GLU A 16 8.26 4.32 15.03
CA GLU A 16 9.45 5.09 14.67
C GLU A 16 9.61 5.15 13.15
N ARG A 17 9.42 4.00 12.49
CA ARG A 17 9.47 3.91 11.02
C ARG A 17 8.34 4.73 10.38
N LEU A 18 7.15 4.78 10.96
CA LEU A 18 6.05 5.62 10.47
C LEU A 18 6.39 7.10 10.56
N GLN A 19 7.02 7.53 11.67
CA GLN A 19 7.46 8.91 11.82
C GLN A 19 8.52 9.29 10.78
N GLU A 20 9.50 8.44 10.52
CA GLU A 20 10.54 8.64 9.49
C GLU A 20 9.94 8.76 8.08
N LEU A 21 8.90 7.98 7.79
CA LEU A 21 8.16 8.06 6.52
C LEU A 21 7.39 9.39 6.40
N GLY A 22 7.11 10.06 7.51
CA GLY A 22 6.33 11.30 7.57
C GLY A 22 4.83 11.05 7.74
N PHE A 23 4.45 9.91 8.32
CA PHE A 23 3.06 9.61 8.67
C PHE A 23 2.47 10.73 9.55
N ASP A 24 1.20 11.08 9.35
CA ASP A 24 0.49 12.24 9.93
C ASP A 24 1.05 13.64 9.59
N LYS A 25 2.19 13.75 8.88
CA LYS A 25 2.80 15.03 8.46
C LYS A 25 2.81 15.23 6.94
N LYS A 26 2.62 14.17 6.15
CA LYS A 26 2.66 14.16 4.69
C LYS A 26 1.42 13.48 4.12
N LEU A 27 1.19 13.68 2.82
CA LEU A 27 0.14 12.96 2.10
C LEU A 27 0.41 11.46 2.18
N ILE A 28 -0.65 10.67 2.38
CA ILE A 28 -0.51 9.21 2.49
C ILE A 28 0.10 8.58 1.23
N ASP A 29 -0.13 9.18 0.08
CA ASP A 29 0.45 8.79 -1.21
C ASP A 29 1.98 8.94 -1.18
N ASP A 30 2.51 10.02 -0.59
CA ASP A 30 3.97 10.22 -0.44
C ASP A 30 4.56 9.24 0.57
N VAL A 31 3.83 9.00 1.66
CA VAL A 31 4.20 8.02 2.69
C VAL A 31 4.27 6.62 2.08
N LEU A 32 3.31 6.26 1.22
CA LEU A 32 3.29 4.99 0.48
C LEU A 32 4.49 4.86 -0.45
N VAL A 33 4.77 5.88 -1.26
CA VAL A 33 5.91 5.90 -2.19
C VAL A 33 7.23 5.71 -1.42
N LYS A 34 7.39 6.42 -0.30
CA LYS A 34 8.56 6.23 0.58
C LYS A 34 8.62 4.85 1.22
N SER A 35 7.48 4.31 1.66
CA SER A 35 7.40 2.98 2.26
C SER A 35 7.85 1.90 1.28
N ILE A 36 7.39 1.99 0.02
CA ILE A 36 7.80 1.11 -1.08
C ILE A 36 9.32 1.23 -1.31
N LYS A 37 9.86 2.45 -1.42
CA LYS A 37 11.31 2.67 -1.57
C LYS A 37 12.12 2.10 -0.41
N ASN A 38 11.70 2.34 0.82
CA ASN A 38 12.35 1.79 2.03
C ASN A 38 12.26 0.26 2.13
N SER A 39 11.38 -0.37 1.35
CA SER A 39 11.30 -1.83 1.22
C SER A 39 12.20 -2.39 0.11
N GLY A 40 12.98 -1.54 -0.56
CA GLY A 40 13.85 -1.93 -1.69
C GLY A 40 13.11 -2.07 -3.02
N ARG A 41 11.91 -1.49 -3.16
CA ARG A 41 11.07 -1.59 -4.35
C ARG A 41 10.93 -0.26 -5.08
N GLU A 42 10.56 -0.35 -6.34
CA GLU A 42 10.30 0.80 -7.18
C GLU A 42 8.81 1.15 -7.16
N PRO A 43 8.42 2.34 -6.66
CA PRO A 43 7.05 2.81 -6.74
C PRO A 43 6.71 3.22 -8.17
N CYS A 44 5.45 3.04 -8.56
CA CYS A 44 4.91 3.61 -9.78
C CYS A 44 4.90 5.14 -9.71
N THR A 45 5.71 5.77 -10.55
CA THR A 45 5.79 7.23 -10.71
C THR A 45 5.33 7.70 -12.10
N ASN A 46 4.69 6.81 -12.88
CA ASN A 46 4.24 7.15 -14.23
C ASN A 46 3.27 8.36 -14.18
N SER A 47 3.65 9.42 -14.87
CA SER A 47 2.92 10.69 -14.97
C SER A 47 1.75 10.63 -15.94
N GLU A 48 1.72 9.65 -16.85
CA GLU A 48 0.62 9.42 -17.80
C GLU A 48 -0.61 8.80 -17.11
N LEU A 49 -0.42 8.17 -15.95
CA LEU A 49 -1.51 7.62 -15.15
C LEU A 49 -2.19 8.70 -14.31
N THR A 50 -3.51 8.56 -14.14
CA THR A 50 -4.24 9.39 -13.18
C THR A 50 -3.73 9.16 -11.76
N VAL A 51 -3.96 10.12 -10.87
CA VAL A 51 -3.60 10.01 -9.45
C VAL A 51 -4.20 8.75 -8.82
N GLY A 52 -5.44 8.41 -9.18
CA GLY A 52 -6.13 7.21 -8.68
C GLY A 52 -5.48 5.91 -9.15
N GLU A 53 -5.15 5.80 -10.44
CA GLU A 53 -4.50 4.62 -11.00
C GLU A 53 -3.09 4.41 -10.43
N ARG A 54 -2.32 5.49 -10.32
CA ARG A 54 -0.99 5.44 -9.70
C ARG A 54 -1.08 5.00 -8.24
N LEU A 55 -2.07 5.49 -7.48
CA LEU A 55 -2.32 5.05 -6.12
C LEU A 55 -2.65 3.55 -6.08
N ARG A 56 -3.57 3.06 -6.92
CA ARG A 56 -3.92 1.62 -6.98
C ARG A 56 -2.70 0.75 -7.26
N LYS A 57 -1.87 1.13 -8.26
CA LYS A 57 -0.63 0.40 -8.57
C LYS A 57 0.33 0.36 -7.38
N ASN A 58 0.53 1.49 -6.71
CA ASN A 58 1.41 1.55 -5.54
C ASN A 58 0.86 0.74 -4.35
N VAL A 59 -0.46 0.74 -4.14
CA VAL A 59 -1.09 -0.12 -3.13
C VAL A 59 -0.89 -1.60 -3.46
N ALA A 60 -1.05 -1.99 -4.73
CA ALA A 60 -0.79 -3.36 -5.16
C ALA A 60 0.65 -3.79 -4.89
N ILE A 61 1.64 -2.94 -5.23
CA ILE A 61 3.07 -3.18 -4.94
C ILE A 61 3.32 -3.38 -3.44
N LEU A 62 2.68 -2.57 -2.59
CA LEU A 62 2.78 -2.73 -1.13
C LEU A 62 2.18 -4.07 -0.69
N LEU A 63 0.97 -4.39 -1.14
CA LEU A 63 0.24 -5.60 -0.74
C LEU A 63 0.94 -6.88 -1.17
N GLU A 64 1.49 -6.93 -2.39
CA GLU A 64 2.29 -8.07 -2.88
C GLU A 64 3.47 -8.42 -1.96
N TRP A 65 3.96 -7.44 -1.20
CA TRP A 65 5.03 -7.67 -0.23
C TRP A 65 4.55 -7.93 1.18
N THR A 66 3.50 -7.24 1.62
CA THR A 66 3.04 -7.34 3.01
C THR A 66 2.19 -8.60 3.24
N VAL A 67 1.63 -9.14 2.17
CA VAL A 67 0.72 -10.28 2.21
C VAL A 67 1.43 -11.56 1.77
N PRO A 68 1.28 -12.69 2.50
CA PRO A 68 1.83 -13.97 2.07
C PRO A 68 1.35 -14.39 0.68
N LYS A 69 2.24 -14.97 -0.13
CA LYS A 69 1.92 -15.41 -1.51
C LYS A 69 0.70 -16.34 -1.57
N SER A 70 0.56 -17.28 -0.64
CA SER A 70 -0.58 -18.20 -0.59
C SER A 70 -1.92 -17.48 -0.46
N TYR A 71 -1.93 -16.35 0.24
CA TYR A 71 -3.12 -15.53 0.41
C TYR A 71 -3.37 -14.64 -0.81
N MET A 72 -2.32 -14.07 -1.42
CA MET A 72 -2.41 -13.36 -2.70
C MET A 72 -2.92 -14.25 -3.84
N GLU A 73 -2.54 -15.53 -3.90
CA GLU A 73 -3.01 -16.44 -4.95
C GLU A 73 -4.50 -16.79 -4.78
N LYS A 74 -4.96 -17.05 -3.55
CA LYS A 74 -6.42 -17.22 -3.28
C LYS A 74 -7.21 -15.99 -3.71
N PHE A 75 -6.69 -14.81 -3.38
CA PHE A 75 -7.30 -13.53 -3.74
C PHE A 75 -7.43 -13.34 -5.26
N LYS A 76 -6.38 -13.72 -6.02
CA LYS A 76 -6.42 -13.72 -7.50
C LYS A 76 -7.46 -14.72 -8.03
N HIS A 77 -7.56 -15.91 -7.44
CA HIS A 77 -8.56 -16.90 -7.83
C HIS A 77 -10.00 -16.42 -7.61
N GLU A 78 -10.23 -15.66 -6.53
CA GLU A 78 -11.53 -15.07 -6.19
C GLU A 78 -11.90 -13.82 -7.03
N ARG A 79 -11.01 -13.37 -7.93
CA ARG A 79 -11.19 -12.17 -8.78
C ARG A 79 -11.52 -10.89 -8.02
N ARG A 80 -11.04 -10.79 -6.78
CA ARG A 80 -11.26 -9.61 -5.94
C ARG A 80 -10.30 -8.48 -6.32
N SER A 81 -10.67 -7.25 -6.00
CA SER A 81 -9.94 -6.02 -6.32
C SER A 81 -8.96 -5.58 -5.22
N THR A 82 -7.88 -4.88 -5.58
CA THR A 82 -6.89 -4.37 -4.60
C THR A 82 -7.53 -3.63 -3.43
N GLU A 83 -8.63 -2.93 -3.68
CA GLU A 83 -9.48 -2.28 -2.68
C GLU A 83 -10.09 -3.25 -1.67
N GLU A 84 -10.70 -4.35 -2.13
CA GLU A 84 -11.31 -5.37 -1.27
C GLU A 84 -10.27 -6.09 -0.39
N LEU A 85 -9.08 -6.37 -0.94
CA LEU A 85 -7.97 -6.93 -0.15
C LEU A 85 -7.56 -5.96 0.96
N LEU A 86 -7.43 -4.68 0.61
CA LEU A 86 -7.06 -3.64 1.55
C LEU A 86 -8.11 -3.50 2.66
N GLU A 87 -9.40 -3.57 2.33
CA GLU A 87 -10.51 -3.58 3.29
C GLU A 87 -10.42 -4.78 4.25
N GLU A 88 -10.17 -5.98 3.74
CA GLU A 88 -10.07 -7.18 4.58
C GLU A 88 -8.90 -7.12 5.57
N LEU A 89 -7.74 -6.62 5.15
CA LEU A 89 -6.57 -6.48 6.02
C LEU A 89 -6.72 -5.36 7.07
N THR A 90 -7.61 -4.41 6.82
CA THR A 90 -7.80 -3.22 7.67
C THR A 90 -9.03 -3.30 8.55
N SER A 91 -9.91 -4.27 8.31
CA SER A 91 -11.01 -4.64 9.19
C SER A 91 -10.54 -5.16 10.56
#